data_AF-A0A9Q3VN07-F1
#
_entry.id   AF-A0A9Q3VN07-F1
#
_cell.length_a   1.000
_cell.length_b   1.000
_cell.length_c   1.000
_cell.angle_alpha   90.00
_cell.angle_beta   90.00
_cell.angle_gamma   90.00
#
_symmetry.space_group_name_H-M   'P 1'
#
loop_
_entity.id
_entity.type
_entity.pdbx_description
1 polymer ?
#
loop_
_entity_poly.entity_id
_entity_poly.type
_entity_poly.pdbx_seq_one_letter_code
_entity_poly.pdbx_strand_id
1 'polypeptide(L)'
;MYPTSKQASIMLGHCAHERYVWNLAVEQHLHWYKGRKAAPGFLEQCRQLTVARRENEWPAAGNADAQQQALRDFAKAKQARFTSGFGEPSWRKKYRHEGFRVIGTDRVPEYNEDGSPKLNAKTGRQVLGRSVVVQKLNRRRAQVKVPGCGWVRFRLSRTGLPKAKTFRVTYRNGQWHLAFAVIPCRSTRPARVRSSASTGA
;
A
#
# COMPACT_ATOMS: atom_id res chain seq x y z
N MET A 1 5.74 -13.07 8.83
CA MET A 1 4.66 -13.88 8.22
C MET A 1 5.22 -15.26 7.97
N TYR A 2 4.36 -16.25 7.80
CA TYR A 2 4.74 -17.65 7.61
C TYR A 2 4.06 -18.21 6.34
N PRO A 3 4.44 -17.73 5.15
CA PRO A 3 3.94 -18.28 3.89
C PRO A 3 4.50 -19.68 3.64
N THR A 4 3.77 -20.51 2.91
CA THR A 4 4.32 -21.75 2.32
C THR A 4 5.28 -21.40 1.17
N SER A 5 6.12 -22.35 0.72
CA SER A 5 7.05 -22.11 -0.39
C SER A 5 6.34 -21.66 -1.67
N LYS A 6 5.18 -22.24 -1.97
CA LYS A 6 4.32 -21.83 -3.10
C LYS A 6 3.83 -20.39 -2.95
N GLN A 7 3.37 -20.01 -1.76
CA GLN A 7 2.92 -18.65 -1.48
C GLN A 7 4.09 -17.65 -1.57
N ALA A 8 5.25 -17.99 -1.01
CA ALA A 8 6.43 -17.14 -1.05
C ALA A 8 6.89 -16.88 -2.50
N SER A 9 6.83 -17.89 -3.38
CA SER A 9 7.14 -17.72 -4.80
C SER A 9 6.21 -16.71 -5.49
N ILE A 10 4.90 -16.83 -5.28
CA ILE A 10 3.91 -15.88 -5.83
C ILE A 10 4.13 -14.47 -5.26
N MET A 11 4.39 -14.36 -3.96
CA MET A 11 4.66 -13.07 -3.30
C MET A 11 5.96 -12.41 -3.85
N LEU A 12 7.01 -13.20 -4.13
CA LEU A 12 8.21 -12.71 -4.81
C LEU A 12 7.93 -12.29 -6.25
N GLY A 13 7.02 -12.99 -6.95
CA GLY A 13 6.51 -12.58 -8.25
C GLY A 13 5.89 -11.18 -8.21
N HIS A 14 5.01 -10.91 -7.24
CA HIS A 14 4.44 -9.57 -7.04
C HIS A 14 5.52 -8.50 -6.79
N CYS A 15 6.52 -8.79 -5.95
CA CYS A 15 7.66 -7.89 -5.74
C CYS A 15 8.42 -7.61 -7.05
N ALA A 16 8.63 -8.65 -7.88
CA ALA A 16 9.30 -8.50 -9.17
C ALA A 16 8.50 -7.62 -10.14
N HIS A 17 7.18 -7.81 -10.22
CA HIS A 17 6.31 -6.98 -11.04
C HIS A 17 6.33 -5.51 -10.59
N GLU A 18 6.24 -5.23 -9.28
CA GLU A 18 6.32 -3.85 -8.78
C GLU A 18 7.68 -3.20 -9.07
N ARG A 19 8.79 -3.95 -8.89
CA ARG A 19 10.13 -3.46 -9.24
C ARG A 19 10.24 -3.14 -10.73
N TYR A 20 9.74 -4.02 -11.59
CA TYR A 20 9.76 -3.81 -13.03
C TYR A 20 9.00 -2.54 -13.43
N VAL A 21 7.76 -2.38 -12.95
CA VAL A 21 6.94 -1.21 -13.28
C VAL A 21 7.57 0.10 -12.77
N TRP A 22 8.18 0.07 -11.58
CA TRP A 22 8.96 1.21 -11.09
C TRP A 22 10.15 1.53 -12.00
N ASN A 23 10.93 0.52 -12.37
CA ASN A 23 12.13 0.71 -13.17
C ASN A 23 11.81 1.19 -14.59
N LEU A 24 10.72 0.70 -15.20
CA LEU A 24 10.22 1.19 -16.47
C LEU A 24 9.85 2.68 -16.40
N ALA A 25 9.24 3.12 -15.28
CA ALA A 25 8.93 4.52 -15.07
C ALA A 25 10.20 5.39 -14.89
N VAL A 26 11.23 4.87 -14.22
CA VAL A 26 12.55 5.52 -14.12
C VAL A 26 13.17 5.67 -15.51
N GLU A 27 13.21 4.59 -16.29
CA GLU A 27 13.73 4.57 -17.65
C GLU A 27 13.06 5.61 -18.55
N GLN A 28 11.72 5.66 -18.56
CA GLN A 28 10.96 6.67 -19.31
C GLN A 28 11.32 8.11 -18.95
N HIS A 29 11.60 8.38 -17.67
CA HIS A 29 11.99 9.71 -17.20
C HIS A 29 13.47 10.02 -17.49
N LEU A 30 14.34 9.01 -17.55
CA LEU A 30 15.75 9.18 -17.92
C LEU A 30 15.93 9.44 -19.41
N HIS A 31 15.13 8.82 -20.27
CA HIS A 31 15.17 9.03 -21.73
C HIS A 31 14.55 10.37 -22.19
N TRP A 32 14.12 11.22 -21.26
CA TRP A 32 13.63 12.55 -21.58
C TRP A 32 14.79 13.53 -21.86
N TYR A 33 14.67 14.32 -22.93
CA TYR A 33 15.60 15.41 -23.24
C TYR A 33 14.86 16.65 -23.76
N LYS A 34 15.54 17.80 -23.69
CA LYS A 34 15.02 19.12 -24.10
C LYS A 34 14.63 19.11 -25.58
N GLY A 35 13.35 19.35 -25.87
CA GLY A 35 12.77 19.28 -27.23
C GLY A 35 11.76 18.14 -27.44
N ARG A 36 11.68 17.18 -26.52
CA ARG A 36 10.60 16.17 -26.48
C ARG A 36 9.46 16.59 -25.55
N LYS A 37 8.27 16.02 -25.80
CA LYS A 37 7.13 16.09 -24.87
C LYS A 37 7.59 15.67 -23.47
N ALA A 38 7.02 16.32 -22.45
CA ALA A 38 7.33 16.02 -21.05
C ALA A 38 7.21 14.51 -20.77
N ALA A 39 8.05 14.00 -19.86
CA ALA A 39 8.00 12.60 -19.46
C ALA A 39 6.58 12.23 -18.96
N PRO A 40 6.10 11.00 -19.23
CA PRO A 40 4.75 10.58 -18.86
C PRO A 40 4.45 10.81 -17.37
N GLY A 41 3.32 11.46 -17.10
CA GLY A 41 2.76 11.55 -15.75
C GLY A 41 2.06 10.26 -15.32
N PHE A 42 1.67 10.18 -14.05
CA PHE A 42 1.07 8.98 -13.45
C PHE A 42 -0.10 8.39 -14.27
N LEU A 43 -1.02 9.23 -14.75
CA LEU A 43 -2.20 8.78 -15.49
C LEU A 43 -1.82 8.15 -16.83
N GLU A 44 -0.86 8.75 -17.54
CA GLU A 44 -0.36 8.23 -18.81
C GLU A 44 0.42 6.93 -18.60
N GLN A 45 1.25 6.85 -17.55
CA GLN A 45 1.93 5.60 -17.19
C GLN A 45 0.94 4.48 -16.85
N CYS A 46 -0.20 4.78 -16.21
CA CYS A 46 -1.25 3.80 -15.97
C CYS A 46 -1.93 3.34 -17.26
N ARG A 47 -2.16 4.25 -18.21
CA ARG A 47 -2.68 3.91 -19.53
C ARG A 47 -1.70 2.98 -20.27
N GLN A 48 -0.42 3.32 -20.31
CA GLN A 48 0.62 2.51 -20.94
C GLN A 48 0.77 1.15 -20.27
N LEU A 49 0.73 1.08 -18.93
CA LEU A 49 0.72 -0.18 -18.19
C LEU A 49 -0.48 -1.06 -18.60
N THR A 50 -1.65 -0.47 -18.83
CA THR A 50 -2.84 -1.20 -19.25
C THR A 50 -2.65 -1.82 -20.63
N VAL A 51 -2.07 -1.07 -21.58
CA VAL A 51 -1.68 -1.58 -22.89
C VAL A 51 -0.63 -2.68 -22.77
N ALA A 52 0.45 -2.44 -22.02
CA ALA A 52 1.53 -3.40 -21.82
C ALA A 52 1.05 -4.72 -21.20
N ARG A 53 0.10 -4.67 -20.26
CA ARG A 53 -0.54 -5.87 -19.68
C ARG A 53 -1.42 -6.63 -20.68
N ARG A 54 -1.93 -5.97 -21.73
CA ARG A 54 -2.69 -6.65 -22.78
C ARG A 54 -1.78 -7.40 -23.74
N GLU A 55 -0.61 -6.85 -24.00
CA GLU A 55 0.35 -7.35 -24.99
C GLU A 55 1.37 -8.32 -24.39
N ASN A 56 1.61 -8.28 -23.07
CA ASN A 56 2.62 -9.10 -22.41
C ASN A 56 2.04 -9.88 -21.22
N GLU A 57 2.23 -11.20 -21.22
CA GLU A 57 1.69 -12.09 -20.18
C GLU A 57 2.31 -11.86 -18.80
N TRP A 58 3.61 -11.55 -18.74
CA TRP A 58 4.32 -11.44 -17.46
C TRP A 58 3.79 -10.28 -16.59
N PRO A 59 3.67 -9.04 -17.08
CA PRO A 59 2.95 -7.99 -16.35
C PRO A 59 1.47 -8.32 -16.10
N ALA A 60 0.81 -9.03 -17.01
CA ALA A 60 -0.61 -9.39 -16.89
C ALA A 60 -0.90 -10.35 -15.73
N ALA A 61 0.01 -11.30 -15.48
CA ALA A 61 -0.08 -12.24 -14.37
C ALA A 61 0.01 -11.57 -12.99
N GLY A 62 0.60 -10.38 -12.90
CA GLY A 62 0.69 -9.60 -11.68
C GLY A 62 -0.61 -8.91 -11.27
N ASN A 63 -0.68 -8.47 -10.00
CA ASN A 63 -1.80 -7.69 -9.50
C ASN A 63 -1.77 -6.24 -10.06
N ALA A 64 -2.80 -5.86 -10.82
CA ALA A 64 -2.92 -4.53 -11.42
C ALA A 64 -2.92 -3.40 -10.36
N ASP A 65 -3.60 -3.58 -9.23
CA ASP A 65 -3.67 -2.56 -8.18
C ASP A 65 -2.29 -2.29 -7.56
N ALA A 66 -1.49 -3.35 -7.39
CA ALA A 66 -0.13 -3.26 -6.86
C ALA A 66 0.80 -2.52 -7.84
N GLN A 67 0.71 -2.84 -9.13
CA GLN A 67 1.48 -2.16 -10.18
C GLN A 67 1.10 -0.67 -10.31
N GLN A 68 -0.19 -0.34 -10.29
CA GLN A 68 -0.64 1.06 -10.29
C GLN A 68 -0.15 1.79 -9.03
N GLN A 69 -0.12 1.12 -7.88
CA GLN A 69 0.42 1.71 -6.67
C GLN A 69 1.93 1.94 -6.74
N ALA A 70 2.70 1.08 -7.41
CA ALA A 70 4.12 1.30 -7.66
C ALA A 70 4.34 2.59 -8.48
N LEU A 71 3.51 2.83 -9.51
CA LEU A 71 3.54 4.08 -10.29
C LEU A 71 3.14 5.30 -9.45
N ARG A 72 2.15 5.17 -8.54
CA ARG A 72 1.81 6.25 -7.59
C ARG A 72 2.96 6.58 -6.65
N ASP A 73 3.60 5.54 -6.10
CA ASP A 73 4.76 5.70 -5.22
C ASP A 73 5.92 6.37 -6.00
N PHE A 74 6.11 6.04 -7.28
CA PHE A 74 7.12 6.69 -8.14
C PHE A 74 6.81 8.16 -8.38
N ALA A 75 5.57 8.48 -8.78
CA ALA A 75 5.14 9.87 -8.99
C ALA A 75 5.31 10.72 -7.72
N LYS A 76 4.99 10.14 -6.55
CA LYS A 76 5.23 10.79 -5.26
C LYS A 76 6.72 11.02 -5.00
N ALA A 77 7.58 10.03 -5.29
CA ALA A 77 9.03 10.17 -5.13
C ALA A 77 9.60 11.25 -6.08
N LYS A 78 9.10 11.33 -7.32
CA LYS A 78 9.44 12.39 -8.28
C LYS A 78 9.05 13.78 -7.79
N GLN A 79 7.89 13.94 -7.15
CA GLN A 79 7.47 15.22 -6.57
C GLN A 79 8.34 15.60 -5.35
N ALA A 80 8.70 14.61 -4.53
CA ALA A 80 9.51 14.81 -3.32
C ALA A 80 11.00 15.03 -3.60
N ARG A 81 11.48 14.89 -4.85
CA ARG A 81 12.92 14.97 -5.19
C ARG A 81 13.59 16.30 -4.81
N PHE A 82 12.81 17.36 -4.68
CA PHE A 82 13.29 18.70 -4.29
C PHE A 82 13.21 18.94 -2.78
N THR A 83 12.66 17.99 -2.01
CA THR A 83 12.60 18.05 -0.56
C THR A 83 13.93 17.58 0.03
N SER A 84 14.48 18.34 0.99
CA SER A 84 15.73 17.97 1.68
C SER A 84 15.68 16.54 2.24
N GLY A 85 16.75 15.77 2.03
CA GLY A 85 16.85 14.36 2.40
C GLY A 85 16.26 13.37 1.38
N PHE A 86 15.60 13.86 0.34
CA PHE A 86 15.15 13.07 -0.81
C PHE A 86 15.95 13.47 -2.06
N GLY A 87 16.07 12.55 -3.00
CA GLY A 87 16.78 12.76 -4.27
C GLY A 87 15.99 12.19 -5.45
N GLU A 88 16.60 12.22 -6.64
CA GLU A 88 16.01 11.66 -7.84
C GLU A 88 15.73 10.15 -7.64
N PRO A 89 14.51 9.66 -7.95
CA PRO A 89 14.20 8.24 -7.85
C PRO A 89 15.12 7.40 -8.73
N SER A 90 15.71 6.36 -8.14
CA SER A 90 16.66 5.48 -8.83
C SER A 90 16.10 4.09 -9.08
N TRP A 91 16.86 3.32 -9.88
CA TRP A 91 16.57 1.93 -10.20
C TRP A 91 16.51 1.07 -8.92
N ARG A 92 15.41 0.32 -8.78
CA ARG A 92 15.25 -0.66 -7.70
C ARG A 92 15.97 -1.96 -8.04
N LYS A 93 16.65 -2.54 -7.05
CA LYS A 93 17.40 -3.79 -7.15
C LYS A 93 16.61 -4.96 -6.57
N LYS A 94 16.81 -6.16 -7.13
CA LYS A 94 16.25 -7.40 -6.57
C LYS A 94 16.78 -7.62 -5.15
N TYR A 95 15.92 -8.10 -4.26
CA TYR A 95 16.20 -8.34 -2.84
C TYR A 95 16.58 -7.09 -2.02
N ARG A 96 16.43 -5.89 -2.58
CA ARG A 96 16.62 -4.62 -1.88
C ARG A 96 15.28 -3.90 -1.78
N HIS A 97 14.79 -3.73 -0.54
CA HIS A 97 13.50 -3.08 -0.25
C HIS A 97 12.30 -3.72 -0.96
N GLU A 98 12.29 -5.04 -1.07
CA GLU A 98 11.19 -5.79 -1.69
C GLU A 98 9.90 -5.64 -0.88
N GLY A 99 8.81 -5.45 -1.59
CA GLY A 99 7.49 -5.42 -1.01
C GLY A 99 6.46 -4.88 -1.96
N PHE A 100 5.20 -5.16 -1.66
CA PHE A 100 4.06 -4.74 -2.44
C PHE A 100 2.91 -4.28 -1.55
N ARG A 101 2.06 -3.40 -2.08
CA ARG A 101 0.83 -2.98 -1.39
C ARG A 101 -0.34 -3.80 -1.89
N VAL A 102 -1.16 -4.27 -0.96
CA VAL A 102 -2.42 -4.97 -1.24
C VAL A 102 -3.57 -4.09 -0.79
N ILE A 103 -4.54 -3.92 -1.68
CA ILE A 103 -5.81 -3.28 -1.38
C ILE A 103 -6.83 -4.37 -1.02
N GLY A 104 -7.61 -4.12 0.03
CA GLY A 104 -8.65 -5.04 0.46
C GLY A 104 -9.68 -5.33 -0.64
N THR A 105 -10.09 -6.60 -0.76
CA THR A 105 -11.08 -7.03 -1.76
C THR A 105 -12.51 -6.96 -1.24
N ASP A 106 -12.69 -6.96 0.08
CA ASP A 106 -14.01 -6.93 0.69
C ASP A 106 -14.63 -5.53 0.60
N ARG A 107 -15.95 -5.46 0.55
CA ARG A 107 -16.72 -4.22 0.37
C ARG A 107 -17.56 -3.96 1.61
N VAL A 108 -17.17 -2.94 2.36
CA VAL A 108 -17.83 -2.54 3.61
C VAL A 108 -18.46 -1.18 3.42
N PRO A 109 -19.72 -0.96 3.84
CA PRO A 109 -20.36 0.34 3.77
C PRO A 109 -19.54 1.43 4.47
N GLU A 110 -19.30 2.56 3.79
CA GLU A 110 -18.67 3.73 4.41
C GLU A 110 -19.73 4.60 5.11
N TYR A 111 -19.32 5.15 6.24
CA TYR A 111 -20.07 6.11 7.04
C TYR A 111 -19.19 7.36 7.23
N ASN A 112 -19.82 8.52 7.35
CA ASN A 112 -19.16 9.77 7.72
C ASN A 112 -18.78 9.74 9.21
N GLU A 113 -17.99 10.72 9.66
CA GLU A 113 -17.60 10.84 11.08
C GLU A 113 -18.83 10.94 12.00
N ASP A 114 -19.92 11.54 11.49
CA ASP A 114 -21.21 11.69 12.18
C ASP A 114 -22.08 10.42 12.18
N GLY A 115 -21.59 9.31 11.61
CA GLY A 115 -22.31 8.04 11.52
C GLY A 115 -23.35 7.97 10.38
N SER A 116 -23.57 9.04 9.64
CA SER A 116 -24.44 9.03 8.45
C SER A 116 -23.83 8.19 7.32
N PRO A 117 -24.63 7.45 6.52
CA PRO A 117 -24.10 6.67 5.41
C PRO A 117 -23.46 7.61 4.38
N LYS A 118 -22.25 7.29 3.94
CA LYS A 118 -21.59 8.09 2.93
C LYS A 118 -22.19 7.77 1.57
N LEU A 119 -22.88 8.73 0.97
CA LEU A 119 -23.54 8.56 -0.33
C LEU A 119 -22.69 9.18 -1.46
N ASN A 120 -22.74 8.56 -2.64
CA ASN A 120 -22.18 9.15 -3.84
C ASN A 120 -23.13 10.24 -4.36
N ALA A 121 -22.67 11.48 -4.41
CA ALA A 121 -23.44 12.66 -4.82
C ALA A 121 -24.10 12.52 -6.21
N LYS A 122 -23.52 11.72 -7.12
CA LYS A 122 -24.07 11.53 -8.48
C LYS A 122 -25.10 10.41 -8.59
N THR A 123 -24.97 9.36 -7.79
CA THR A 123 -25.78 8.13 -7.92
C THR A 123 -26.73 7.90 -6.74
N GLY A 124 -26.62 8.68 -5.66
CA GLY A 124 -27.38 8.49 -4.41
C GLY A 124 -27.05 7.20 -3.63
N ARG A 125 -26.35 6.23 -4.25
CA ARG A 125 -25.96 4.96 -3.63
C ARG A 125 -24.89 5.14 -2.55
N GLN A 126 -24.95 4.29 -1.53
CA GLN A 126 -23.93 4.24 -0.49
C GLN A 126 -22.57 3.83 -1.05
N VAL A 127 -21.53 4.55 -0.64
CA VAL A 127 -20.15 4.28 -0.99
C VAL A 127 -19.69 3.04 -0.23
N LEU A 128 -19.30 2.01 -0.97
CA LEU A 128 -18.69 0.81 -0.42
C LEU A 128 -17.17 0.97 -0.42
N GLY A 129 -16.60 1.03 0.77
CA GLY A 129 -15.17 1.09 1.01
C GLY A 129 -14.54 -0.28 0.84
N ARG A 130 -13.26 -0.30 0.44
CA ARG A 130 -12.48 -1.53 0.40
C ARG A 130 -11.95 -1.88 1.80
N SER A 131 -12.07 -3.15 2.19
CA SER A 131 -11.59 -3.67 3.47
C SER A 131 -10.72 -4.91 3.28
N VAL A 132 -9.66 -5.00 4.08
CA VAL A 132 -8.75 -6.15 4.06
C VAL A 132 -9.40 -7.32 4.79
N VAL A 133 -9.43 -8.47 4.12
CA VAL A 133 -9.94 -9.71 4.72
C VAL A 133 -8.88 -10.32 5.62
N VAL A 134 -9.10 -10.21 6.94
CA VAL A 134 -8.24 -10.78 7.97
C VAL A 134 -9.08 -11.65 8.89
N GLN A 135 -8.60 -12.86 9.17
CA GLN A 135 -9.24 -13.79 10.09
C GLN A 135 -8.32 -14.05 11.29
N LYS A 136 -8.82 -13.83 12.50
CA LYS A 136 -8.10 -14.16 13.73
C LYS A 136 -8.19 -15.66 13.94
N LEU A 137 -7.05 -16.31 14.20
CA LEU A 137 -7.00 -17.75 14.48
C LEU A 137 -6.93 -18.00 15.99
N ASN A 138 -6.03 -17.31 16.68
CA ASN A 138 -5.90 -17.37 18.13
C ASN A 138 -5.33 -16.05 18.69
N ARG A 139 -4.97 -16.02 19.98
CA ARG A 139 -4.45 -14.81 20.63
C ARG A 139 -3.16 -14.25 19.98
N ARG A 140 -2.32 -15.11 19.38
CA ARG A 140 -0.99 -14.74 18.84
C ARG A 140 -0.89 -14.88 17.31
N ARG A 141 -1.91 -15.43 16.63
CA ARG A 141 -1.88 -15.74 15.20
C ARG A 141 -3.16 -15.30 14.49
N ALA A 142 -2.98 -14.81 13.27
CA ALA A 142 -4.05 -14.45 12.34
C ALA A 142 -3.62 -14.79 10.91
N GLN A 143 -4.56 -14.73 9.97
CA GLN A 143 -4.30 -14.92 8.55
C GLN A 143 -4.94 -13.82 7.72
N VAL A 144 -4.27 -13.42 6.64
CA VAL A 144 -4.72 -12.37 5.72
C VAL A 144 -4.82 -12.94 4.31
N LYS A 145 -5.84 -12.51 3.55
CA LYS A 145 -6.00 -12.90 2.16
C LYS A 145 -5.09 -12.05 1.27
N VAL A 146 -4.19 -12.69 0.54
CA VAL A 146 -3.28 -12.05 -0.42
C VAL A 146 -3.69 -12.47 -1.85
N PRO A 147 -3.83 -11.51 -2.79
CA PRO A 147 -4.16 -11.81 -4.19
C PRO A 147 -3.21 -12.84 -4.82
N GLY A 148 -3.79 -13.88 -5.43
CA GLY A 148 -3.04 -15.00 -6.02
C GLY A 148 -2.47 -16.03 -5.03
N CYS A 149 -2.30 -15.68 -3.75
CA CYS A 149 -1.69 -16.59 -2.75
C CYS A 149 -2.71 -17.26 -1.81
N GLY A 150 -3.93 -16.71 -1.72
CA GLY A 150 -4.92 -17.15 -0.75
C GLY A 150 -4.60 -16.67 0.67
N TRP A 151 -4.89 -17.50 1.67
CA TRP A 151 -4.68 -17.17 3.08
C TRP A 151 -3.23 -17.34 3.51
N VAL A 152 -2.62 -16.26 4.01
CA VAL A 152 -1.25 -16.28 4.53
C VAL A 152 -1.24 -16.01 6.03
N ARG A 153 -0.65 -16.91 6.79
CA ARG A 153 -0.56 -16.82 8.26
C ARG A 153 0.49 -15.81 8.69
N PHE A 154 0.21 -15.08 9.77
CA PHE A 154 1.15 -14.16 10.39
C PHE A 154 0.99 -14.12 11.91
N ARG A 155 2.05 -13.67 12.60
CA ARG A 155 2.04 -13.44 14.04
C ARG A 155 1.33 -12.11 14.31
N LEU A 156 0.31 -12.16 15.15
CA LEU A 156 -0.40 -10.97 15.61
C LEU A 156 0.36 -10.36 16.79
N SER A 157 0.90 -9.15 16.62
CA SER A 157 1.64 -8.43 17.67
C SER A 157 0.75 -7.48 18.48
N ARG A 158 -0.40 -7.07 17.94
CA ARG A 158 -1.38 -6.19 18.62
C ARG A 158 -2.62 -6.97 19.03
N THR A 159 -3.28 -6.55 20.11
CA THR A 159 -4.40 -7.30 20.71
C THR A 159 -5.63 -7.43 19.79
N GLY A 160 -5.83 -6.46 18.88
CA GLY A 160 -6.95 -6.42 17.94
C GLY A 160 -6.55 -6.54 16.48
N LEU A 161 -7.50 -6.98 15.65
CA LEU A 161 -7.37 -6.91 14.19
C LEU A 161 -7.62 -5.47 13.73
N PRO A 162 -6.72 -4.88 12.94
CA PRO A 162 -6.93 -3.52 12.45
C PRO A 162 -8.02 -3.48 11.38
N LYS A 163 -8.97 -2.55 11.53
CA LYS A 163 -9.84 -2.13 10.41
C LYS A 163 -8.97 -1.31 9.44
N ALA A 164 -8.46 -1.98 8.40
CA ALA A 164 -7.56 -1.37 7.43
C ALA A 164 -8.10 -1.59 6.01
N LYS A 165 -7.97 -0.56 5.17
CA LYS A 165 -8.33 -0.64 3.74
C LYS A 165 -7.21 -1.26 2.90
N THR A 166 -5.96 -1.11 3.36
CA THR A 166 -4.77 -1.60 2.66
C THR A 166 -3.74 -2.14 3.65
N PHE A 167 -2.85 -3.00 3.17
CA PHE A 167 -1.67 -3.44 3.89
C PHE A 167 -0.47 -3.52 2.95
N ARG A 168 0.74 -3.47 3.53
CA ARG A 168 2.00 -3.64 2.83
C ARG A 168 2.65 -4.93 3.29
N VAL A 169 3.08 -5.73 2.32
CA VAL A 169 3.93 -6.90 2.54
C VAL A 169 5.35 -6.49 2.17
N THR A 170 6.33 -6.79 3.00
CA THR A 170 7.75 -6.55 2.69
C THR A 170 8.58 -7.79 2.94
N TYR A 171 9.65 -7.96 2.17
CA TYR A 171 10.63 -9.03 2.34
C TYR A 171 11.99 -8.42 2.67
N ARG A 172 12.50 -8.72 3.87
CA ARG A 172 13.78 -8.21 4.39
C ARG A 172 14.45 -9.27 5.24
N ASN A 173 15.76 -9.43 5.11
CA ASN A 173 16.58 -10.35 5.93
C ASN A 173 16.02 -11.78 5.99
N GLY A 174 15.57 -12.32 4.86
CA GLY A 174 14.99 -13.66 4.80
C GLY A 174 13.58 -13.79 5.38
N GLN A 175 12.98 -12.69 5.87
CA GLN A 175 11.70 -12.71 6.56
C GLN A 175 10.65 -11.83 5.88
N TRP A 176 9.41 -12.30 5.93
CA TRP A 176 8.25 -11.58 5.44
C TRP A 176 7.62 -10.76 6.56
N HIS A 177 7.37 -9.48 6.33
CA HIS A 177 6.69 -8.59 7.26
C HIS A 177 5.36 -8.09 6.67
N LEU A 178 4.41 -7.83 7.56
CA LEU A 178 3.08 -7.33 7.23
C LEU A 178 2.82 -6.05 8.02
N ALA A 179 2.45 -4.97 7.34
CA ALA A 179 2.09 -3.71 7.97
C ALA A 179 0.73 -3.22 7.44
N PHE A 180 -0.23 -3.01 8.34
CA PHE A 180 -1.54 -2.48 7.97
C PHE A 180 -1.51 -0.94 7.94
N ALA A 181 -2.12 -0.35 6.93
CA ALA A 181 -2.31 1.10 6.88
C ALA A 181 -3.54 1.46 7.72
N VAL A 182 -3.29 1.81 8.99
CA VAL A 182 -4.34 2.19 9.95
C VAL A 182 -4.27 3.69 10.15
N ILE A 183 -5.41 4.37 10.02
CA ILE A 183 -5.54 5.76 10.44
C ILE A 183 -5.63 5.73 11.96
N PRO A 184 -4.67 6.30 12.72
CA PRO A 184 -4.77 6.32 14.16
C PRO A 184 -5.98 7.18 14.54
N CYS A 185 -6.83 6.66 15.44
CA CYS A 185 -7.77 7.52 16.16
C CYS A 185 -6.92 8.57 16.88
N ARG A 186 -7.24 9.86 16.70
CA ARG A 186 -6.54 10.95 17.38
C ARG A 186 -6.74 10.73 18.88
N SER A 187 -5.70 10.30 19.58
CA SER A 187 -5.77 10.20 21.04
C SER A 187 -5.86 11.62 21.58
N THR A 188 -6.99 11.96 22.20
CA THR A 188 -7.11 13.17 23.01
C THR A 188 -6.07 13.08 24.11
N ARG A 189 -5.03 13.91 24.06
CA ARG A 189 -4.05 14.01 25.14
C ARG A 189 -4.81 14.49 26.38
N PRO A 190 -4.81 13.78 27.53
CA PRO A 190 -5.48 14.30 28.71
C PRO A 190 -4.85 15.64 29.07
N ALA A 191 -5.70 16.65 29.28
CA ALA A 191 -5.26 17.98 29.69
C ALA A 191 -4.45 17.84 30.98
N ARG A 192 -3.25 18.42 31.01
CA ARG A 192 -2.42 18.44 32.21
C ARG A 192 -3.11 19.35 33.23
N VAL A 193 -3.84 18.77 34.17
CA VAL A 193 -4.35 19.51 35.33
C VAL A 193 -3.11 19.99 36.09
N ARG A 194 -2.83 21.29 36.05
CA ARG A 194 -1.85 21.90 36.97
C ARG A 194 -2.53 21.94 38.34
N SER A 195 -2.13 21.06 39.25
CA SER A 195 -2.44 21.22 40.66
C SER A 195 -1.71 22.47 41.18
N SER A 196 -2.43 23.58 41.32
CA SER A 196 -1.97 24.72 42.10
C SER A 196 -2.04 24.34 43.58
N ALA A 197 -0.91 24.00 44.17
CA ALA A 197 -0.80 23.93 45.62
C ALA A 197 -0.82 25.37 46.16
N SER A 198 -1.92 25.74 46.80
CA SER A 198 -2.00 26.91 47.66
C SER A 198 -1.26 26.60 48.96
N THR A 199 -0.03 27.10 49.11
CA THR A 199 0.62 27.17 50.42
C THR A 199 0.12 28.42 51.11
N GLY A 200 -0.73 28.22 52.12
CA GLY A 200 -1.06 29.25 53.09
C GLY A 200 0.06 29.41 54.11
N ALA A 201 0.34 30.66 54.45
CA ALA A 201 0.90 31.12 55.71
C ALA A 201 0.37 32.55 55.92
#